data_AF-A0A1G1LMN6-F1
#
_entry.id   AF-A0A1G1LMN6-F1
#
_cell.length_a   1.000
_cell.length_b   1.000
_cell.length_c   1.000
_cell.angle_alpha   90.00
_cell.angle_beta   90.00
_cell.angle_gamma   90.00
#
_symmetry.space_group_name_H-M   'P 1'
#
loop_
_entity.id
_entity.type
_entity.pdbx_description
1 polymer ?
#
loop_
_entity_poly.entity_id
_entity_poly.type
_entity_poly.pdbx_seq_one_letter_code
_entity_poly.pdbx_strand_id
1 'polypeptide(L)'
;MLLGKKSKLEKQAKWALILDRPQDEFSKNRTVTKLAQSFPLSPEEARDLVDNTPLILLDDLSHEDGAKAKEYFSKAKVDCFLTSDTLTKRKCFRTVWPETLDISTLLREELGQEEPATDLSELDSERPQVAALPGSPEMRSISQFAVSEPPPAQTGSLEQLSKEQKQLRTLTLELQKENEKLRLQTETVVDEVKVRERERFDKKAQEFETDRSRLENELRRIHDENVKLHSEAAQLQEDTKKLVEAAERQAIEDVRKQSAEWEAKLEEVRAECERLQTLADDTKRECKRFEMELSREQEARRRAEKGEKQCQSEWEQAQKDLLAVQTESEELKRRVSETQGSFVQLGEMRDECGRLQALLQDAEKKWKQLQSELNQERVARGHAEDNAKHYESEWKRAEIDLSAMRTESEELNQRLSEVQARWVESRQQLEHLRAELHHRIESQKAELEEWKRKADDWSANCSKMAKENEFLRTQQSEEMDSLRLRNRELTDELEAAQKRIRDFVNKSEQHEVVRKRTKVANELAEHEARLKALVQQQQTLETELQRSEESLRHVLRDQETVEREMMKAKQVQKYLMEQTKTRG
;
A
#
# COMPACT_ATOMS: atom_id res chain seq x y z
N MET A 1 -12.27 -66.09 -9.92
CA MET A 1 -12.59 -65.38 -11.18
C MET A 1 -13.99 -64.81 -11.09
N LEU A 2 -14.15 -63.53 -10.77
CA LEU A 2 -15.43 -62.81 -10.84
C LEU A 2 -15.13 -61.38 -11.34
N LEU A 3 -15.25 -61.19 -12.64
CA LEU A 3 -15.07 -59.90 -13.32
C LEU A 3 -16.38 -59.10 -13.21
N GLY A 4 -16.46 -58.23 -12.21
CA GLY A 4 -17.52 -57.24 -12.09
C GLY A 4 -17.37 -56.16 -13.16
N LYS A 5 -18.34 -56.10 -14.10
CA LYS A 5 -18.49 -55.01 -15.07
C LYS A 5 -18.86 -53.72 -14.32
N LYS A 6 -17.86 -52.90 -13.99
CA LYS A 6 -18.10 -51.52 -13.56
C LYS A 6 -18.68 -50.74 -14.74
N SER A 7 -19.92 -50.26 -14.59
CA SER A 7 -20.51 -49.29 -15.49
C SER A 7 -19.57 -48.09 -15.61
N LYS A 8 -19.09 -47.83 -16.82
CA LYS A 8 -18.41 -46.58 -17.16
C LYS A 8 -19.46 -45.47 -17.04
N LEU A 9 -19.60 -44.90 -15.85
CA LEU A 9 -20.10 -43.53 -15.72
C LEU A 9 -19.16 -42.69 -16.60
N GLU A 10 -19.68 -42.21 -17.73
CA GLU A 10 -19.05 -41.19 -18.56
C GLU A 10 -18.78 -40.01 -17.64
N LYS A 11 -17.55 -39.94 -17.10
CA LYS A 11 -17.07 -38.75 -16.43
C LYS A 11 -17.07 -37.68 -17.50
N GLN A 12 -18.08 -36.79 -17.45
CA GLN A 12 -18.12 -35.59 -18.28
C GLN A 12 -16.73 -34.96 -18.23
N ALA A 13 -16.08 -34.87 -19.38
CA ALA A 13 -14.74 -34.32 -19.46
C ALA A 13 -14.79 -32.88 -18.94
N LYS A 14 -14.05 -32.60 -17.87
CA LYS A 14 -13.98 -31.27 -17.23
C LYS A 14 -13.04 -30.38 -18.03
N TRP A 15 -13.57 -29.46 -18.80
CA TRP A 15 -12.79 -28.54 -19.62
C TRP A 15 -12.31 -27.35 -18.79
N ALA A 16 -11.15 -26.80 -19.15
CA ALA A 16 -10.67 -25.54 -18.62
C ALA A 16 -10.42 -24.56 -19.78
N LEU A 17 -10.75 -23.30 -19.54
CA LEU A 17 -10.42 -22.18 -20.42
C LEU A 17 -9.09 -21.57 -19.95
N ILE A 18 -8.08 -21.63 -20.81
CA ILE A 18 -6.75 -21.12 -20.55
C ILE A 18 -6.53 -19.85 -21.37
N LEU A 19 -6.09 -18.80 -20.70
CA LEU A 19 -5.59 -17.58 -21.31
C LEU A 19 -4.13 -17.78 -21.72
N ASP A 20 -3.85 -17.61 -23.01
CA ASP A 20 -2.50 -17.73 -23.53
C ASP A 20 -1.72 -16.42 -23.37
N ARG A 21 -0.41 -16.48 -23.56
CA ARG A 21 0.45 -15.30 -23.41
C ARG A 21 0.22 -14.32 -24.57
N PRO A 22 -0.17 -13.06 -24.31
CA PRO A 22 -0.34 -12.08 -25.37
C PRO A 22 1.01 -11.81 -26.06
N GLN A 23 0.99 -11.70 -27.39
CA GLN A 23 2.22 -11.56 -28.19
C GLN A 23 2.80 -10.13 -28.16
N ASP A 24 1.95 -9.13 -27.93
CA ASP A 24 2.28 -7.71 -28.02
C ASP A 24 1.61 -6.89 -26.90
N GLU A 25 2.15 -5.71 -26.60
CA GLU A 25 1.64 -4.85 -25.52
C GLU A 25 0.20 -4.35 -25.78
N PHE A 26 -0.20 -4.20 -27.05
CA PHE A 26 -1.58 -3.79 -27.37
C PHE A 26 -2.57 -4.91 -27.04
N SER A 27 -2.27 -6.16 -27.42
CA SER A 27 -3.07 -7.31 -27.01
C SER A 27 -3.04 -7.54 -25.50
N LYS A 28 -1.89 -7.26 -24.84
CA LYS A 28 -1.80 -7.29 -23.37
C LYS A 28 -2.77 -6.29 -22.74
N ASN A 29 -2.71 -5.00 -23.11
CA ASN A 29 -3.60 -3.98 -22.57
C ASN A 29 -5.07 -4.27 -22.88
N ARG A 30 -5.38 -4.77 -24.08
CA ARG A 30 -6.75 -5.16 -24.44
C ARG A 30 -7.27 -6.33 -23.61
N THR A 31 -6.41 -7.31 -23.34
CA THR A 31 -6.72 -8.45 -22.46
C THR A 31 -6.95 -7.98 -21.03
N VAL A 32 -6.13 -7.06 -20.52
CA VAL A 32 -6.30 -6.45 -19.19
C VAL A 32 -7.64 -5.72 -19.08
N THR A 33 -7.97 -4.85 -20.04
CA THR A 33 -9.25 -4.14 -20.05
C THR A 33 -10.43 -5.10 -20.12
N LYS A 34 -10.35 -6.13 -20.97
CA LYS A 34 -11.44 -7.09 -21.11
C LYS A 34 -11.61 -7.95 -19.86
N LEU A 35 -10.51 -8.36 -19.21
CA LEU A 35 -10.55 -9.09 -17.94
C LEU A 35 -11.12 -8.23 -16.82
N ALA A 36 -10.68 -6.98 -16.66
CA ALA A 36 -11.20 -6.06 -15.65
C ALA A 36 -12.69 -5.71 -15.83
N GLN A 37 -13.21 -5.81 -17.05
CA GLN A 37 -14.65 -5.67 -17.32
C GLN A 37 -15.43 -6.97 -17.01
N SER A 38 -14.84 -8.11 -17.38
CA SER A 38 -15.48 -9.43 -17.30
C SER A 38 -15.50 -10.00 -15.88
N PHE A 39 -14.54 -9.58 -15.06
CA PHE A 39 -14.33 -10.01 -13.68
C PHE A 39 -14.27 -8.76 -12.81
N PRO A 40 -14.76 -8.78 -11.56
CA PRO A 40 -14.72 -7.63 -10.64
C PRO A 40 -13.30 -7.40 -10.11
N LEU A 41 -12.39 -7.03 -11.01
CA LEU A 41 -10.96 -6.81 -10.76
C LEU A 41 -10.59 -5.37 -11.09
N SER A 42 -9.65 -4.83 -10.32
CA SER A 42 -8.98 -3.60 -10.72
C SER A 42 -8.12 -3.84 -11.99
N PRO A 43 -7.86 -2.79 -12.80
CA PRO A 43 -7.00 -2.91 -13.98
C PRO A 43 -5.55 -3.31 -13.62
N GLU A 44 -5.11 -3.02 -12.39
CA GLU A 44 -3.79 -3.40 -11.88
C GLU A 44 -3.74 -4.91 -11.59
N GLU A 45 -4.72 -5.46 -10.88
CA GLU A 45 -4.84 -6.90 -10.64
C GLU A 45 -4.99 -7.69 -11.94
N ALA A 46 -5.81 -7.18 -12.88
CA ALA A 46 -5.95 -7.79 -14.20
C ALA A 46 -4.63 -7.79 -14.98
N ARG A 47 -3.79 -6.76 -14.83
CA ARG A 47 -2.45 -6.70 -15.44
C ARG A 47 -1.52 -7.73 -14.83
N ASP A 48 -1.50 -7.86 -13.52
CA ASP A 48 -0.68 -8.86 -12.82
C ASP A 48 -1.09 -10.29 -13.20
N LEU A 49 -2.38 -10.56 -13.39
CA LEU A 49 -2.86 -11.85 -13.89
C LEU A 49 -2.39 -12.15 -15.31
N VAL A 50 -2.44 -11.15 -16.20
CA VAL A 50 -1.98 -11.32 -17.59
C VAL A 50 -0.47 -11.54 -17.66
N ASP A 51 0.31 -10.92 -16.77
CA ASP A 51 1.76 -11.14 -16.70
C ASP A 51 2.15 -12.56 -16.28
N ASN A 52 1.26 -13.24 -15.55
CA ASN A 52 1.42 -14.63 -15.13
C ASN A 52 0.80 -15.65 -16.12
N THR A 53 0.55 -15.28 -17.38
CA THR A 53 0.11 -16.21 -18.43
C THR A 53 1.21 -17.21 -18.82
N PRO A 54 0.88 -18.50 -19.08
CA PRO A 54 -0.47 -19.04 -19.29
C PRO A 54 -1.23 -19.35 -17.98
N LEU A 55 -2.51 -18.96 -17.96
CA LEU A 55 -3.36 -18.93 -16.75
C LEU A 55 -4.72 -19.62 -17.00
N ILE A 56 -5.18 -20.44 -16.06
CA ILE A 56 -6.54 -21.01 -16.08
C ILE A 56 -7.51 -19.95 -15.58
N LEU A 57 -8.36 -19.43 -16.46
CA LEU A 57 -9.40 -18.44 -16.10
C LEU A 57 -10.62 -19.10 -15.47
N LEU A 58 -11.08 -20.20 -16.06
CA LEU A 58 -12.25 -20.95 -15.61
C LEU A 58 -11.93 -22.44 -15.69
N ASP A 59 -12.21 -23.17 -14.61
CA ASP A 59 -11.99 -24.62 -14.51
C ASP A 59 -13.31 -25.35 -14.32
N ASP A 60 -13.31 -26.65 -14.59
CA ASP A 60 -14.47 -27.54 -14.46
C ASP A 60 -15.71 -27.15 -15.29
N LEU A 61 -15.49 -26.56 -16.47
CA LEU A 61 -16.55 -26.20 -17.42
C LEU A 61 -17.06 -27.41 -18.22
N SER A 62 -18.33 -27.34 -18.62
CA SER A 62 -18.85 -28.15 -19.73
C SER A 62 -18.19 -27.70 -21.05
N HIS A 63 -18.10 -28.59 -22.04
CA HIS A 63 -17.50 -28.23 -23.34
C HIS A 63 -18.27 -27.09 -24.02
N GLU A 64 -19.59 -27.07 -23.91
CA GLU A 64 -20.45 -26.03 -24.52
C GLU A 64 -20.24 -24.66 -23.87
N ASP A 65 -20.18 -24.59 -22.55
CA ASP A 65 -19.95 -23.33 -21.83
C ASP A 65 -18.52 -22.83 -22.04
N GLY A 66 -17.55 -23.75 -22.07
CA GLY A 66 -16.17 -23.45 -22.45
C GLY A 66 -16.08 -22.86 -23.86
N ALA A 67 -16.79 -23.43 -24.83
CA ALA A 67 -16.80 -22.94 -26.21
C ALA A 67 -17.38 -21.52 -26.32
N LYS A 68 -18.51 -21.26 -25.64
CA LYS A 68 -19.12 -19.93 -25.59
C LYS A 68 -18.21 -18.90 -24.90
N ALA A 69 -17.60 -19.26 -23.77
CA ALA A 69 -16.65 -18.39 -23.08
C ALA A 69 -15.42 -18.09 -23.95
N LYS A 70 -14.89 -19.10 -24.66
CA LYS A 70 -13.81 -18.90 -25.63
C LYS A 70 -14.20 -17.93 -26.74
N GLU A 71 -15.41 -18.06 -27.29
CA GLU A 71 -15.93 -17.18 -28.34
C GLU A 71 -16.05 -15.73 -27.85
N TYR A 72 -16.56 -15.51 -26.64
CA TYR A 72 -16.66 -14.21 -25.99
C TYR A 72 -15.30 -13.49 -25.93
N PHE A 73 -14.25 -14.17 -25.46
CA PHE A 73 -12.90 -13.60 -25.42
C PHE A 73 -12.27 -13.45 -26.81
N SER A 74 -12.57 -14.37 -27.74
CA SER A 74 -12.08 -14.30 -29.12
C SER A 74 -12.64 -13.09 -29.88
N LYS A 75 -13.89 -12.67 -29.64
CA LYS A 75 -14.46 -11.42 -30.20
C LYS A 75 -13.67 -10.19 -29.77
N ALA A 76 -13.16 -10.19 -28.55
CA ALA A 76 -12.26 -9.17 -28.04
C ALA A 76 -10.80 -9.33 -28.51
N LYS A 77 -10.51 -10.25 -29.44
CA LYS A 77 -9.16 -10.67 -29.87
C LYS A 77 -8.24 -11.01 -28.69
N VAL A 78 -8.79 -11.68 -27.69
CA VAL A 78 -8.01 -12.25 -26.58
C VAL A 78 -7.75 -13.72 -26.90
N ASP A 79 -6.48 -14.11 -26.91
CA ASP A 79 -6.07 -15.47 -27.26
C ASP A 79 -6.33 -16.42 -26.09
N CYS A 80 -7.39 -17.22 -26.22
CA CYS A 80 -7.78 -18.25 -25.27
C CYS A 80 -7.92 -19.61 -25.96
N PHE A 81 -7.59 -20.69 -25.26
CA PHE A 81 -7.85 -22.05 -25.75
C PHE A 81 -8.48 -22.94 -24.67
N LEU A 82 -9.20 -23.96 -25.13
CA LEU A 82 -9.85 -24.94 -24.27
C LEU A 82 -9.02 -26.20 -24.21
N THR A 83 -8.85 -26.75 -23.01
CA THR A 83 -8.20 -28.04 -22.84
C THR A 83 -8.91 -28.90 -21.79
N SER A 84 -8.98 -30.20 -22.06
CA SER A 84 -9.34 -31.22 -21.09
C SER A 84 -8.10 -31.94 -20.52
N ASP A 85 -6.90 -31.61 -21.02
CA ASP A 85 -5.67 -32.30 -20.65
C ASP A 85 -5.15 -31.82 -19.29
N THR A 86 -5.09 -32.75 -18.34
CA THR A 86 -4.58 -32.51 -16.99
C THR A 86 -3.11 -32.07 -16.96
N LEU A 87 -2.29 -32.46 -17.94
CA LEU A 87 -0.88 -32.04 -17.99
C LEU A 87 -0.77 -30.57 -18.36
N THR A 88 -1.59 -30.11 -19.30
CA THR A 88 -1.66 -28.70 -19.68
C THR A 88 -2.18 -27.87 -18.50
N LYS A 89 -3.24 -28.31 -17.81
CA LYS A 89 -3.74 -27.64 -16.59
C LYS A 89 -2.67 -27.51 -15.50
N ARG A 90 -1.81 -28.53 -15.30
CA ARG A 90 -0.73 -28.49 -14.30
C ARG A 90 0.40 -27.52 -14.64
N LYS A 91 0.54 -27.10 -15.89
CA LYS A 91 1.57 -26.14 -16.34
C LYS A 91 1.09 -24.70 -16.31
N CYS A 92 -0.20 -24.47 -16.10
CA CYS A 92 -0.81 -23.15 -16.06
C CYS A 92 -1.01 -22.72 -14.61
N PHE A 93 -0.88 -21.42 -14.35
CA PHE A 93 -1.26 -20.85 -13.08
C PHE A 93 -2.77 -20.97 -12.90
N ARG A 94 -3.24 -21.17 -11.67
CA ARG A 94 -4.67 -21.32 -11.36
C ARG A 94 -5.13 -20.09 -10.59
N THR A 95 -6.10 -19.34 -11.13
CA THR A 95 -6.75 -18.29 -10.36
C THR A 95 -7.76 -18.89 -9.38
N VAL A 96 -7.79 -18.32 -8.18
CA VAL A 96 -8.85 -18.58 -7.20
C VAL A 96 -9.65 -17.29 -7.09
N TRP A 97 -10.87 -17.31 -7.61
CA TRP A 97 -11.76 -16.16 -7.57
C TRP A 97 -12.41 -16.05 -6.18
N PRO A 98 -12.46 -14.85 -5.56
CA PRO A 98 -13.11 -14.66 -4.25
C PRO A 98 -14.60 -15.01 -4.27
N GLU A 99 -15.25 -14.76 -5.40
CA GLU A 99 -16.64 -15.09 -5.66
C GLU A 99 -16.73 -16.14 -6.77
N THR A 100 -17.64 -17.11 -6.62
CA THR A 100 -17.92 -18.09 -7.67
C THR A 100 -18.56 -17.36 -8.84
N LEU A 101 -17.80 -17.09 -9.90
CA LEU A 101 -18.33 -16.48 -11.11
C LEU A 101 -19.44 -17.35 -11.69
N ASP A 102 -20.65 -16.80 -11.75
CA ASP A 102 -21.73 -17.40 -12.49
C ASP A 102 -21.48 -17.14 -13.99
N ILE A 103 -21.02 -18.16 -14.71
CA ILE A 103 -20.74 -18.08 -16.16
C ILE A 103 -21.99 -17.61 -16.94
N SER A 104 -23.18 -17.82 -16.37
CA SER A 104 -24.44 -17.36 -16.92
C SER A 104 -24.54 -15.84 -17.03
N THR A 105 -23.93 -15.07 -16.11
CA THR A 105 -23.98 -13.59 -16.15
C THR A 105 -23.06 -13.05 -17.24
N LEU A 106 -21.86 -13.60 -17.35
CA LEU A 106 -20.88 -13.35 -18.41
C LEU A 106 -21.46 -13.58 -19.82
N LEU A 107 -22.25 -14.64 -19.98
CA LEU A 107 -22.87 -15.00 -21.26
C LEU A 107 -24.21 -14.28 -21.52
N ARG A 108 -24.84 -13.69 -20.51
CA ARG A 108 -26.14 -12.98 -20.65
C ARG A 108 -25.97 -11.55 -21.14
N GLU A 109 -24.82 -10.95 -20.90
CA GLU A 109 -24.52 -9.57 -21.31
C GLU A 109 -24.50 -9.38 -22.83
N GLU A 110 -24.30 -10.46 -23.62
CA GLU A 110 -24.38 -10.40 -25.09
C GLU A 110 -25.80 -10.29 -25.67
N LEU A 111 -26.86 -10.52 -24.87
CA LEU A 111 -28.24 -10.50 -25.37
C LEU A 111 -29.01 -9.21 -25.02
N GLY A 112 -28.37 -8.23 -24.37
CA GLY A 112 -29.07 -7.12 -23.72
C GLY A 112 -28.68 -5.69 -24.07
N GLN A 113 -27.68 -5.43 -24.92
CA GLN A 113 -27.26 -4.06 -25.25
C GLN A 113 -27.14 -3.83 -26.76
N GLU A 114 -28.28 -3.60 -27.41
CA GLU A 114 -28.37 -2.44 -28.30
C GLU A 114 -28.57 -1.22 -27.40
N GLU A 115 -27.51 -0.44 -27.17
CA GLU A 115 -27.63 0.91 -26.65
C GLU A 115 -27.24 1.93 -27.74
N PRO A 116 -27.89 3.09 -27.74
CA PRO A 116 -28.01 3.96 -28.89
C PRO A 116 -26.75 4.78 -29.12
N ALA A 117 -26.54 5.13 -30.39
CA ALA A 117 -25.55 6.10 -30.83
C ALA A 117 -25.70 7.42 -30.03
N THR A 118 -24.80 7.62 -29.07
CA THR A 118 -24.60 8.93 -28.46
C THR A 118 -23.50 9.63 -29.24
N ASP A 119 -23.96 10.54 -30.09
CA ASP A 119 -23.20 11.51 -30.85
C ASP A 119 -22.37 12.38 -29.90
N LEU A 120 -21.07 12.10 -29.80
CA LEU A 120 -20.06 12.95 -29.17
C LEU A 120 -19.25 13.61 -30.28
N SER A 121 -19.87 14.62 -30.88
CA SER A 121 -19.23 15.55 -31.80
C SER A 121 -19.32 16.97 -31.25
N GLU A 122 -18.68 17.25 -30.11
CA GLU A 122 -18.29 18.61 -29.72
C GLU A 122 -17.36 18.57 -28.49
N LEU A 123 -16.34 19.44 -28.49
CA LEU A 123 -15.26 19.62 -27.50
C LEU A 123 -14.00 18.76 -27.69
N ASP A 124 -13.25 19.08 -28.75
CA ASP A 124 -11.79 19.14 -28.62
C ASP A 124 -11.25 20.30 -29.48
N SER A 125 -11.40 21.51 -28.95
CA SER A 125 -10.73 22.72 -29.39
C SER A 125 -10.26 23.45 -28.15
N GLU A 126 -9.04 23.14 -27.72
CA GLU A 126 -8.00 24.11 -27.35
C GLU A 126 -6.80 23.35 -26.77
N ARG A 127 -5.90 22.97 -27.68
CA ARG A 127 -4.54 22.54 -27.37
C ARG A 127 -3.67 23.80 -27.40
N PRO A 128 -3.15 24.31 -26.27
CA PRO A 128 -2.07 25.29 -26.36
C PRO A 128 -0.83 24.53 -26.81
N GLN A 129 -0.42 24.79 -28.05
CA GLN A 129 0.93 24.46 -28.49
C GLN A 129 1.92 25.13 -27.53
N VAL A 130 2.80 24.33 -26.96
CA VAL A 130 3.99 24.81 -26.26
C VAL A 130 4.85 25.54 -27.29
N ALA A 131 4.63 26.85 -27.40
CA ALA A 131 5.49 27.75 -28.14
C ALA A 131 6.82 27.81 -27.39
N ALA A 132 7.85 27.26 -28.02
CA ALA A 132 9.24 27.52 -27.65
C ALA A 132 9.45 29.03 -27.52
N LEU A 133 9.94 29.44 -26.35
CA LEU A 133 10.44 30.78 -26.06
C LEU A 133 11.47 31.19 -27.12
N PRO A 134 11.30 32.33 -27.83
CA PRO A 134 12.39 32.98 -28.52
C PRO A 134 13.18 33.80 -27.48
N GLY A 135 14.17 33.17 -26.87
CA GLY A 135 15.11 33.84 -25.98
C GLY A 135 16.13 34.65 -26.77
N SER A 136 16.00 35.98 -26.69
CA SER A 136 17.01 37.02 -26.93
C SER A 136 17.55 37.20 -28.37
N PRO A 137 17.19 38.30 -29.06
CA PRO A 137 18.11 38.88 -30.02
C PRO A 137 19.23 39.59 -29.24
N GLU A 138 20.46 39.14 -29.45
CA GLU A 138 21.67 39.88 -29.15
C GLU A 138 21.49 41.35 -29.56
N MET A 139 21.59 42.25 -28.59
CA MET A 139 21.83 43.67 -28.88
C MET A 139 23.19 43.76 -29.58
N ARG A 140 23.13 43.82 -30.91
CA ARG A 140 24.24 44.19 -31.77
C ARG A 140 24.78 45.53 -31.28
N SER A 141 26.01 45.44 -30.80
CA SER A 141 26.95 46.55 -30.69
C SER A 141 27.05 47.25 -32.04
N ILE A 142 26.36 48.38 -32.19
CA ILE A 142 26.59 49.36 -33.27
C ILE A 142 26.96 50.67 -32.59
N SER A 143 28.25 50.82 -32.33
CA SER A 143 28.90 52.13 -32.28
C SER A 143 30.09 52.07 -33.22
N GLN A 144 29.79 52.07 -34.53
CA GLN A 144 30.76 52.49 -35.53
C GLN A 144 30.88 54.00 -35.44
N PHE A 145 32.05 54.42 -34.97
CA PHE A 145 32.58 55.76 -35.13
C PHE A 145 32.56 56.15 -36.61
N ALA A 146 31.60 56.98 -37.00
CA ALA A 146 31.72 57.79 -38.21
C ALA A 146 32.49 59.05 -37.85
N VAL A 147 33.77 59.05 -38.23
CA VAL A 147 34.63 60.22 -38.35
C VAL A 147 33.93 61.23 -39.25
N SER A 148 33.79 62.48 -38.81
CA SER A 148 33.44 63.60 -39.68
C SER A 148 34.35 64.79 -39.39
N GLU A 149 35.07 65.16 -40.44
CA GLU A 149 35.96 66.30 -40.64
C GLU A 149 35.24 67.66 -40.55
N PRO A 150 35.99 68.78 -40.48
CA PRO A 150 35.54 70.06 -39.93
C PRO A 150 34.81 70.94 -40.95
N PRO A 151 33.93 71.87 -40.52
CA PRO A 151 33.36 72.87 -41.41
C PRO A 151 34.22 74.15 -41.46
N PRO A 152 34.26 74.85 -42.60
CA PRO A 152 35.03 76.06 -42.78
C PRO A 152 34.31 77.28 -42.20
N ALA A 153 35.11 78.26 -41.78
CA ALA A 153 34.67 79.57 -41.36
C ALA A 153 33.84 80.27 -42.45
N GLN A 154 32.63 80.71 -42.11
CA GLN A 154 31.91 81.72 -42.87
C GLN A 154 31.40 82.81 -41.92
N THR A 155 32.09 83.94 -41.99
CA THR A 155 31.68 85.25 -41.51
C THR A 155 30.48 85.73 -42.33
N GLY A 156 29.31 85.90 -41.70
CA GLY A 156 28.14 86.45 -42.39
C GLY A 156 26.95 86.75 -41.47
N SER A 157 26.69 88.05 -41.30
CA SER A 157 25.40 88.69 -40.93
C SER A 157 24.79 88.41 -39.53
N LEU A 158 25.04 89.36 -38.63
CA LEU A 158 24.59 89.41 -37.22
C LEU A 158 23.04 89.45 -37.03
N GLU A 159 22.25 89.68 -38.07
CA GLU A 159 20.78 89.79 -37.99
C GLU A 159 20.02 88.48 -38.23
N GLN A 160 20.58 87.51 -38.95
CA GLN A 160 19.96 86.20 -39.14
C GLN A 160 20.14 85.30 -37.89
N LEU A 161 21.31 85.37 -37.25
CA LEU A 161 21.58 84.68 -35.98
C LEU A 161 20.64 85.11 -34.85
N SER A 162 20.20 86.37 -34.82
CA SER A 162 19.25 86.85 -33.80
C SER A 162 17.84 86.28 -33.98
N LYS A 163 17.41 86.05 -35.23
CA LYS A 163 16.12 85.40 -35.52
C LYS A 163 16.18 83.90 -35.26
N GLU A 164 17.26 83.23 -35.65
CA GLU A 164 17.49 81.81 -35.35
C GLU A 164 17.63 81.55 -33.86
N GLN A 165 18.32 82.42 -33.11
CA GLN A 165 18.45 82.29 -31.66
C GLN A 165 17.11 82.49 -30.93
N LYS A 166 16.22 83.35 -31.47
CA LYS A 166 14.84 83.46 -30.98
C LYS A 166 14.02 82.20 -31.30
N GLN A 167 14.11 81.68 -32.52
CA GLN A 167 13.44 80.44 -32.91
C GLN A 167 13.92 79.24 -32.09
N LEU A 168 15.22 79.12 -31.86
CA LEU A 168 15.82 78.10 -30.99
C LEU A 168 15.30 78.20 -29.56
N ARG A 169 15.20 79.41 -28.99
CA ARG A 169 14.62 79.60 -27.64
C ARG A 169 13.16 79.16 -27.58
N THR A 170 12.36 79.50 -28.59
CA THR A 170 10.96 79.07 -28.67
C THR A 170 10.86 77.55 -28.77
N LEU A 171 11.66 76.92 -29.65
CA LEU A 171 11.71 75.46 -29.82
C LEU A 171 12.19 74.76 -28.54
N THR A 172 13.16 75.33 -27.83
CA THR A 172 13.66 74.76 -26.56
C THR A 172 12.58 74.80 -25.48
N LEU A 173 11.80 75.89 -25.44
CA LEU A 173 10.69 76.04 -24.50
C LEU A 173 9.53 75.07 -24.83
N GLU A 174 9.23 74.87 -26.12
CA GLU A 174 8.25 73.89 -26.58
C GLU A 174 8.70 72.47 -26.27
N LEU A 175 9.97 72.12 -26.52
CA LEU A 175 10.58 70.85 -26.14
C LEU A 175 10.57 70.61 -24.63
N GLN A 176 10.77 71.65 -23.81
CA GLN A 176 10.63 71.52 -22.35
C GLN A 176 9.20 71.22 -21.94
N LYS A 177 8.22 71.92 -22.50
CA LYS A 177 6.80 71.68 -22.24
C LYS A 177 6.38 70.28 -22.70
N GLU A 178 6.87 69.83 -23.84
CA GLU A 178 6.58 68.49 -24.36
C GLU A 178 7.25 67.40 -23.50
N ASN A 179 8.48 67.61 -23.03
CA ASN A 179 9.14 66.71 -22.09
C ASN A 179 8.42 66.64 -20.73
N GLU A 180 7.94 67.76 -20.20
CA GLU A 180 7.11 67.77 -18.98
C GLU A 180 5.80 67.02 -19.18
N LYS A 181 5.15 67.22 -20.34
CA LYS A 181 3.94 66.48 -20.70
C LYS A 181 4.19 64.98 -20.81
N LEU A 182 5.27 64.56 -21.47
CA LEU A 182 5.67 63.17 -21.58
C LEU A 182 6.04 62.57 -20.22
N ARG A 183 6.69 63.33 -19.34
CA ARG A 183 6.96 62.90 -17.96
C ARG A 183 5.68 62.63 -17.19
N LEU A 184 4.72 63.55 -17.24
CA LEU A 184 3.41 63.38 -16.60
C LEU A 184 2.64 62.18 -17.17
N GLN A 185 2.69 61.96 -18.48
CA GLN A 185 2.10 60.78 -19.12
C GLN A 185 2.81 59.48 -18.71
N THR A 186 4.14 59.50 -18.57
CA THR A 186 4.90 58.34 -18.11
C THR A 186 4.57 58.03 -16.65
N GLU A 187 4.47 59.06 -15.80
CA GLU A 187 4.12 58.92 -14.38
C GLU A 187 2.71 58.34 -14.20
N THR A 188 1.73 58.83 -14.97
CA THR A 188 0.36 58.28 -14.97
C THR A 188 0.34 56.82 -15.43
N VAL A 189 1.05 56.47 -16.50
CA VAL A 189 1.13 55.07 -16.95
C VAL A 189 1.81 54.18 -15.91
N VAL A 190 2.89 54.66 -15.28
CA VAL A 190 3.58 53.91 -14.21
C VAL A 190 2.66 53.66 -13.03
N ASP A 191 1.86 54.65 -12.61
CA ASP A 191 0.92 54.48 -11.52
C ASP A 191 -0.26 53.58 -11.90
N GLU A 192 -0.76 53.64 -13.13
CA GLU A 192 -1.75 52.67 -13.63
C GLU A 192 -1.20 51.24 -13.64
N VAL A 193 0.06 51.04 -14.05
CA VAL A 193 0.70 49.72 -14.04
C VAL A 193 0.85 49.21 -12.60
N LYS A 194 1.31 50.06 -11.67
CA LYS A 194 1.39 49.70 -10.25
C LYS A 194 0.04 49.29 -9.67
N VAL A 195 -1.03 50.01 -10.01
CA VAL A 195 -2.40 49.66 -9.57
C VAL A 195 -2.81 48.32 -10.15
N ARG A 196 -2.64 48.10 -11.45
CA ARG A 196 -2.96 46.81 -12.09
C ARG A 196 -2.14 45.65 -11.51
N GLU A 197 -0.88 45.86 -11.17
CA GLU A 197 -0.05 44.84 -10.53
C GLU A 197 -0.52 44.53 -9.11
N ARG A 198 -0.86 45.55 -8.31
CA ARG A 198 -1.46 45.34 -6.97
C ARG A 198 -2.77 44.56 -7.07
N GLU A 199 -3.66 44.94 -7.97
CA GLU A 199 -4.92 44.21 -8.19
C GLU A 199 -4.68 42.75 -8.62
N ARG A 200 -3.66 42.50 -9.45
CA ARG A 200 -3.28 41.11 -9.82
C ARG A 200 -2.74 40.33 -8.63
N PHE A 201 -1.91 40.94 -7.78
CA PHE A 201 -1.39 40.29 -6.58
C PHE A 201 -2.50 40.05 -5.55
N ASP A 202 -3.42 40.99 -5.36
CA ASP A 202 -4.56 40.85 -4.46
C ASP A 202 -5.50 39.74 -4.92
N LYS A 203 -5.77 39.62 -6.23
CA LYS A 203 -6.53 38.50 -6.80
C LYS A 203 -5.86 37.16 -6.56
N LYS A 204 -4.56 37.05 -6.82
CA LYS A 204 -3.80 35.82 -6.53
C LYS A 204 -3.78 35.48 -5.05
N ALA A 205 -3.64 36.48 -4.17
CA ALA A 205 -3.70 36.28 -2.73
C ALA A 205 -5.08 35.74 -2.30
N GLN A 206 -6.16 36.27 -2.86
CA GLN A 206 -7.51 35.75 -2.63
C GLN A 206 -7.68 34.31 -3.14
N GLU A 207 -7.19 34.00 -4.34
CA GLU A 207 -7.19 32.63 -4.88
C GLU A 207 -6.47 31.66 -3.94
N PHE A 208 -5.26 32.02 -3.48
CA PHE A 208 -4.52 31.20 -2.52
C PHE A 208 -5.22 31.06 -1.16
N GLU A 209 -5.91 32.10 -0.69
CA GLU A 209 -6.70 32.04 0.55
C GLU A 209 -7.89 31.06 0.40
N THR A 210 -8.55 31.06 -0.77
CA THR A 210 -9.63 30.13 -1.08
C THR A 210 -9.16 28.69 -1.21
N ASP A 211 -8.02 28.47 -1.88
CA ASP A 211 -7.42 27.14 -2.02
C ASP A 211 -6.94 26.61 -0.67
N ARG A 212 -6.32 27.46 0.16
CA ARG A 212 -5.93 27.11 1.54
C ARG A 212 -7.16 26.68 2.35
N SER A 213 -8.24 27.46 2.30
CA SER A 213 -9.48 27.15 3.01
C SER A 213 -10.11 25.83 2.53
N ARG A 214 -10.05 25.56 1.22
CA ARG A 214 -10.53 24.30 0.63
C ARG A 214 -9.71 23.11 1.12
N LEU A 215 -8.38 23.21 1.07
CA LEU A 215 -7.48 22.15 1.53
C LEU A 215 -7.61 21.90 3.03
N GLU A 216 -7.77 22.95 3.84
CA GLU A 216 -8.04 22.81 5.28
C GLU A 216 -9.35 22.06 5.55
N ASN A 217 -10.39 22.29 4.74
CA ASN A 217 -11.66 21.56 4.86
C ASN A 217 -11.54 20.10 4.41
N GLU A 218 -10.80 19.83 3.32
CA GLU A 218 -10.53 18.46 2.87
C GLU A 218 -9.72 17.69 3.91
N LEU A 219 -8.71 18.32 4.54
CA LEU A 219 -7.94 17.72 5.64
C LEU A 219 -8.81 17.41 6.87
N ARG A 220 -9.73 18.31 7.24
CA ARG A 220 -10.69 18.03 8.32
C ARG A 220 -11.59 16.85 7.98
N ARG A 221 -12.09 16.78 6.74
CA ARG A 221 -12.95 15.68 6.29
C ARG A 221 -12.21 14.34 6.36
N ILE A 222 -10.96 14.30 5.89
CA ILE A 222 -10.10 13.11 5.97
C ILE A 222 -9.81 12.75 7.42
N HIS A 223 -9.62 13.73 8.31
CA HIS A 223 -9.43 13.49 9.73
C HIS A 223 -10.68 12.86 10.37
N ASP A 224 -11.87 13.39 10.10
CA ASP A 224 -13.14 12.87 10.62
C ASP A 224 -13.43 11.45 10.08
N GLU A 225 -13.14 11.18 8.80
CA GLU A 225 -13.23 9.85 8.20
C GLU A 225 -12.25 8.87 8.87
N ASN A 226 -11.01 9.29 9.13
CA ASN A 226 -10.04 8.48 9.86
C ASN A 226 -10.50 8.17 11.29
N VAL A 227 -11.06 9.15 12.01
CA VAL A 227 -11.59 8.92 13.37
C VAL A 227 -12.74 7.91 13.34
N LYS A 228 -13.65 8.00 12.35
CA LYS A 228 -14.73 7.02 12.16
C LYS A 228 -14.18 5.62 11.89
N LEU A 229 -13.26 5.48 10.93
CA LEU A 229 -12.64 4.19 10.61
C LEU A 229 -11.91 3.57 11.81
N HIS A 230 -11.23 4.39 12.63
CA HIS A 230 -10.60 3.89 13.86
C HIS A 230 -11.64 3.42 14.88
N SER A 231 -12.78 4.11 15.01
CA SER A 231 -13.87 3.68 15.89
C SER A 231 -14.53 2.38 15.41
N GLU A 232 -14.71 2.21 14.10
CA GLU A 232 -15.24 0.99 13.48
C GLU A 232 -14.25 -0.17 13.63
N ALA A 233 -12.96 0.06 13.42
CA ALA A 233 -11.91 -0.93 13.64
C ALA A 233 -11.85 -1.40 15.11
N ALA A 234 -11.96 -0.48 16.06
CA ALA A 234 -12.02 -0.82 17.49
C ALA A 234 -13.26 -1.65 17.83
N GLN A 235 -14.41 -1.31 17.24
CA GLN A 235 -15.65 -2.07 17.42
C GLN A 235 -15.55 -3.49 16.84
N LEU A 236 -15.02 -3.63 15.62
CA LEU A 236 -14.78 -4.94 15.00
C LEU A 236 -13.79 -5.79 15.80
N GLN A 237 -12.76 -5.18 16.39
CA GLN A 237 -11.82 -5.87 17.26
C GLN A 237 -12.51 -6.42 18.53
N GLU A 238 -13.38 -5.63 19.14
CA GLU A 238 -14.17 -6.05 20.30
C GLU A 238 -15.18 -7.16 19.96
N ASP A 239 -15.84 -7.07 18.80
CA ASP A 239 -16.78 -8.09 18.35
C ASP A 239 -16.06 -9.40 17.98
N THR A 240 -14.88 -9.31 17.37
CA THR A 240 -14.01 -10.48 17.12
C THR A 240 -13.60 -11.14 18.42
N LYS A 241 -13.23 -10.34 19.44
CA LYS A 241 -12.87 -10.86 20.77
C LYS A 241 -14.06 -11.60 21.41
N LYS A 242 -15.27 -11.03 21.36
CA LYS A 242 -16.48 -11.69 21.87
C LYS A 242 -16.80 -13.00 21.15
N LEU A 243 -16.63 -13.04 19.83
CA LEU A 243 -16.84 -14.26 19.04
C LEU A 243 -15.82 -15.35 19.39
N VAL A 244 -14.54 -14.98 19.57
CA VAL A 244 -13.50 -15.91 20.02
C VAL A 244 -13.81 -16.44 21.42
N GLU A 245 -14.15 -15.57 22.38
CA GLU A 245 -14.53 -15.99 23.73
C GLU A 245 -15.77 -16.92 23.72
N ALA A 246 -16.74 -16.66 22.85
CA ALA A 246 -17.91 -17.52 22.70
C ALA A 246 -17.56 -18.90 22.10
N ALA A 247 -16.69 -18.92 21.09
CA ALA A 247 -16.20 -20.15 20.47
C ALA A 247 -15.36 -20.98 21.44
N GLU A 248 -14.50 -20.34 22.25
CA GLU A 248 -13.72 -21.00 23.29
C GLU A 248 -14.62 -21.61 24.38
N ARG A 249 -15.66 -20.88 24.84
CA ARG A 249 -16.63 -21.41 25.79
C ARG A 249 -17.36 -22.63 25.23
N GLN A 250 -17.77 -22.58 23.96
CA GLN A 250 -18.42 -23.71 23.31
C GLN A 250 -17.49 -24.91 23.19
N ALA A 251 -16.23 -24.72 22.78
CA ALA A 251 -15.24 -25.78 22.69
C ALA A 251 -14.96 -26.43 24.06
N ILE A 252 -14.85 -25.64 25.13
CA ILE A 252 -14.69 -26.14 26.50
C ILE A 252 -15.91 -26.98 26.91
N GLU A 253 -17.12 -26.53 26.58
CA GLU A 253 -18.35 -27.25 26.90
C GLU A 253 -18.46 -28.58 26.14
N ASP A 254 -18.08 -28.60 24.87
CA ASP A 254 -18.08 -29.83 24.06
C ASP A 254 -17.03 -30.84 24.56
N VAL A 255 -15.84 -30.37 24.95
CA VAL A 255 -14.82 -31.22 25.60
C VAL A 255 -15.31 -31.76 26.94
N ARG A 256 -16.03 -30.95 27.74
CA ARG A 256 -16.63 -31.43 29.00
C ARG A 256 -17.67 -32.51 28.78
N LYS A 257 -18.55 -32.34 27.78
CA LYS A 257 -19.55 -33.36 27.41
C LYS A 257 -18.87 -34.66 26.97
N GLN A 258 -17.86 -34.57 26.11
CA GLN A 258 -17.09 -35.74 25.71
C GLN A 258 -16.39 -36.41 26.89
N SER A 259 -15.78 -35.64 27.80
CA SER A 259 -15.16 -36.18 29.01
C SER A 259 -16.17 -36.93 29.88
N ALA A 260 -17.36 -36.36 30.09
CA ALA A 260 -18.43 -37.00 30.86
C ALA A 260 -18.95 -38.28 30.18
N GLU A 261 -19.08 -38.30 28.85
CA GLU A 261 -19.44 -39.50 28.10
C GLU A 261 -18.38 -40.60 28.23
N TRP A 262 -17.10 -40.24 28.17
CA TRP A 262 -16.00 -41.20 28.35
C TRP A 262 -15.91 -41.71 29.80
N GLU A 263 -16.14 -40.87 30.80
CA GLU A 263 -16.24 -41.27 32.20
C GLU A 263 -17.40 -42.24 32.41
N ALA A 264 -18.58 -41.99 31.83
CA ALA A 264 -19.72 -42.90 31.90
C ALA A 264 -19.42 -44.26 31.26
N LYS A 265 -18.78 -44.27 30.08
CA LYS A 265 -18.34 -45.51 29.41
C LYS A 265 -17.30 -46.27 30.24
N LEU A 266 -16.36 -45.56 30.89
CA LEU A 266 -15.38 -46.18 31.76
C LEU A 266 -16.03 -46.83 32.99
N GLU A 267 -17.03 -46.18 33.59
CA GLU A 267 -17.79 -46.78 34.71
C GLU A 267 -18.63 -47.98 34.27
N GLU A 268 -19.23 -47.95 33.08
CA GLU A 268 -19.92 -49.11 32.51
C GLU A 268 -18.98 -50.31 32.32
N VAL A 269 -17.79 -50.08 31.75
CA VAL A 269 -16.78 -51.13 31.58
C VAL A 269 -16.28 -51.64 32.93
N ARG A 270 -16.09 -50.76 33.92
CA ARG A 270 -15.72 -51.18 35.29
C ARG A 270 -16.81 -52.07 35.92
N ALA A 271 -18.06 -51.66 35.82
CA ALA A 271 -19.19 -52.44 36.33
C ALA A 271 -19.27 -53.82 35.64
N GLU A 272 -19.03 -53.90 34.34
CA GLU A 272 -19.00 -55.17 33.61
C GLU A 272 -17.81 -56.04 34.03
N CYS A 273 -16.63 -55.45 34.26
CA CYS A 273 -15.48 -56.17 34.82
C CYS A 273 -15.78 -56.73 36.21
N GLU A 274 -16.42 -55.96 37.09
CA GLU A 274 -16.85 -56.44 38.42
C GLU A 274 -17.85 -57.58 38.28
N ARG A 275 -18.82 -57.47 37.36
CA ARG A 275 -19.80 -58.53 37.09
C ARG A 275 -19.12 -59.81 36.61
N LEU A 276 -18.21 -59.72 35.65
CA LEU A 276 -17.43 -60.87 35.16
C LEU A 276 -16.55 -61.47 36.26
N GLN A 277 -16.01 -60.65 37.15
CA GLN A 277 -15.22 -61.12 38.29
C GLN A 277 -16.09 -61.89 39.30
N THR A 278 -17.30 -61.41 39.61
CA THR A 278 -18.24 -62.15 40.46
C THR A 278 -18.64 -63.49 39.84
N LEU A 279 -18.87 -63.53 38.52
CA LEU A 279 -19.17 -64.76 37.78
C LEU A 279 -17.99 -65.74 37.80
N ALA A 280 -16.76 -65.24 37.64
CA ALA A 280 -15.55 -66.05 37.75
C ALA A 280 -15.38 -66.65 39.17
N ASP A 281 -15.70 -65.88 40.21
CA ASP A 281 -15.67 -66.38 41.59
C ASP A 281 -16.76 -67.43 41.85
N ASP A 282 -17.97 -67.25 41.31
CA ASP A 282 -19.06 -68.20 41.45
C ASP A 282 -18.77 -69.52 40.71
N THR A 283 -18.29 -69.46 39.47
CA THR A 283 -17.85 -70.64 38.72
C THR A 283 -16.71 -71.36 39.44
N LYS A 284 -15.77 -70.62 40.04
CA LYS A 284 -14.70 -71.21 40.88
C LYS A 284 -15.25 -71.91 42.12
N ARG A 285 -16.28 -71.35 42.77
CA ARG A 285 -16.98 -72.00 43.90
C ARG A 285 -17.68 -73.27 43.45
N GLU A 286 -18.31 -73.25 42.28
CA GLU A 286 -18.95 -74.43 41.66
C GLU A 286 -17.94 -75.52 41.34
N CYS A 287 -16.81 -75.19 40.71
CA CYS A 287 -15.74 -76.17 40.47
C CYS A 287 -15.28 -76.82 41.78
N LYS A 288 -15.09 -76.05 42.86
CA LYS A 288 -14.75 -76.61 44.18
C LYS A 288 -15.86 -77.50 44.75
N ARG A 289 -17.14 -77.16 44.53
CA ARG A 289 -18.27 -78.02 44.93
C ARG A 289 -18.21 -79.35 44.19
N PHE A 290 -18.03 -79.32 42.87
CA PHE A 290 -17.91 -80.53 42.05
C PHE A 290 -16.67 -81.37 42.42
N GLU A 291 -15.53 -80.75 42.73
CA GLU A 291 -14.34 -81.45 43.24
C GLU A 291 -14.61 -82.17 44.57
N MET A 292 -15.32 -81.53 45.50
CA MET A 292 -15.73 -82.15 46.76
C MET A 292 -16.73 -83.28 46.55
N GLU A 293 -17.72 -83.10 45.66
CA GLU A 293 -18.68 -84.15 45.31
C GLU A 293 -18.01 -85.35 44.65
N LEU A 294 -17.09 -85.12 43.72
CA LEU A 294 -16.29 -86.17 43.09
C LEU A 294 -15.46 -86.93 44.13
N SER A 295 -14.89 -86.23 45.11
CA SER A 295 -14.14 -86.85 46.21
C SER A 295 -15.05 -87.71 47.10
N ARG A 296 -16.25 -87.22 47.43
CA ARG A 296 -17.26 -87.99 48.19
C ARG A 296 -17.72 -89.23 47.44
N GLU A 297 -17.92 -89.11 46.13
CA GLU A 297 -18.32 -90.21 45.27
C GLU A 297 -17.21 -91.27 45.16
N GLN A 298 -15.94 -90.85 45.01
CA GLN A 298 -14.81 -91.76 45.05
C GLN A 298 -14.67 -92.47 46.40
N GLU A 299 -14.90 -91.78 47.51
CA GLU A 299 -14.95 -92.42 48.84
C GLU A 299 -16.13 -93.38 48.97
N ALA A 300 -17.31 -93.03 48.46
CA ALA A 300 -18.48 -93.90 48.44
C ALA A 300 -18.20 -95.18 47.64
N ARG A 301 -17.56 -95.07 46.47
CA ARG A 301 -17.07 -96.21 45.69
C ARG A 301 -16.06 -97.06 46.46
N ARG A 302 -15.09 -96.46 47.16
CA ARG A 302 -14.15 -97.21 48.02
C ARG A 302 -14.85 -97.91 49.19
N ARG A 303 -15.90 -97.33 49.76
CA ARG A 303 -16.72 -97.99 50.80
C ARG A 303 -17.55 -99.13 50.20
N ALA A 304 -18.13 -98.93 49.02
CA ALA A 304 -18.85 -99.96 48.29
C ALA A 304 -17.94 -101.14 47.92
N GLU A 305 -16.73 -100.89 47.39
CA GLU A 305 -15.73 -101.93 47.10
C GLU A 305 -15.27 -102.68 48.36
N LYS A 306 -15.18 -102.00 49.51
CA LYS A 306 -14.90 -102.67 50.80
C LYS A 306 -16.08 -103.53 51.25
N GLY A 307 -17.31 -103.04 51.09
CA GLY A 307 -18.53 -103.81 51.36
C GLY A 307 -18.68 -105.01 50.42
N GLU A 308 -18.31 -104.88 49.16
CA GLU A 308 -18.35 -105.96 48.17
C GLU A 308 -17.32 -107.05 48.49
N LYS A 309 -16.10 -106.67 48.91
CA LYS A 309 -15.08 -107.62 49.41
C LYS A 309 -15.49 -108.31 50.71
N GLN A 310 -16.23 -107.61 51.58
CA GLN A 310 -16.78 -108.19 52.81
C GLN A 310 -17.91 -109.18 52.50
N CYS A 311 -18.84 -108.84 51.61
CA CYS A 311 -19.86 -109.75 51.09
C CYS A 311 -19.26 -110.97 50.36
N GLN A 312 -18.16 -110.80 49.61
CA GLN A 312 -17.44 -111.92 48.99
C GLN A 312 -16.84 -112.87 50.04
N SER A 313 -16.27 -112.34 51.14
CA SER A 313 -15.75 -113.17 52.23
C SER A 313 -16.84 -113.89 53.03
N GLU A 314 -18.01 -113.25 53.20
CA GLU A 314 -19.18 -113.87 53.84
C GLU A 314 -19.79 -114.96 52.95
N TRP A 315 -19.77 -114.77 51.62
CA TRP A 315 -20.21 -115.78 50.66
C TRP A 315 -19.27 -117.00 50.60
N GLU A 316 -17.95 -116.79 50.64
CA GLU A 316 -16.96 -117.87 50.72
C GLU A 316 -17.03 -118.64 52.05
N GLN A 317 -17.42 -117.99 53.14
CA GLN A 317 -17.66 -118.62 54.44
C GLN A 317 -18.97 -119.45 54.43
N ALA A 318 -20.04 -118.93 53.85
CA ALA A 318 -21.29 -119.68 53.64
C ALA A 318 -21.09 -120.90 52.72
N GLN A 319 -20.17 -120.83 51.76
CA GLN A 319 -19.82 -121.94 50.88
C GLN A 319 -19.05 -123.06 51.61
N LYS A 320 -18.29 -122.73 52.66
CA LYS A 320 -17.65 -123.70 53.57
C LYS A 320 -18.64 -124.37 54.52
N ASP A 321 -19.63 -123.63 55.00
CA ASP A 321 -20.68 -124.17 55.88
C ASP A 321 -21.63 -125.12 55.13
N LEU A 322 -21.84 -124.91 53.82
CA LEU A 322 -22.60 -125.81 52.95
C LEU A 322 -21.90 -127.17 52.70
N LEU A 323 -20.56 -127.20 52.74
CA LEU A 323 -19.75 -128.42 52.63
C LEU A 323 -19.68 -129.21 53.95
N ALA A 324 -19.92 -128.57 55.10
CA ALA A 324 -20.01 -129.22 56.41
C ALA A 324 -21.38 -129.91 56.65
N VAL A 325 -22.45 -129.40 56.02
CA VAL A 325 -23.81 -129.99 56.10
C VAL A 325 -23.98 -131.21 55.16
N GLN A 326 -23.15 -131.35 54.14
CA GLN A 326 -23.15 -132.53 53.25
C GLN A 326 -22.56 -133.80 53.90
N THR A 327 -21.80 -133.67 54.99
CA THR A 327 -21.24 -134.81 55.74
C THR A 327 -22.15 -135.34 56.87
N GLU A 328 -23.20 -134.60 57.26
CA GLU A 328 -24.18 -135.04 58.27
C GLU A 328 -25.46 -135.66 57.65
N SER A 329 -25.63 -135.59 56.32
CA SER A 329 -26.77 -136.11 55.56
C SER A 329 -26.73 -137.63 55.30
N GLU A 330 -25.56 -138.27 55.46
CA GLU A 330 -25.37 -139.72 55.27
C GLU A 330 -25.76 -140.55 56.51
N GLU A 331 -25.91 -139.95 57.70
CA GLU A 331 -26.17 -140.66 58.95
C GLU A 331 -27.65 -140.67 59.40
N LEU A 332 -28.49 -139.83 58.80
CA LEU A 332 -29.95 -139.78 58.99
C LEU A 332 -30.74 -140.68 58.02
N LYS A 333 -30.07 -141.30 57.04
CA LYS A 333 -30.62 -142.31 56.10
C LYS A 333 -30.97 -143.66 56.74
N ARG A 334 -30.64 -143.88 58.02
CA ARG A 334 -30.82 -145.18 58.72
C ARG A 334 -32.01 -145.25 59.69
N ARG A 335 -32.79 -144.17 59.87
CA ARG A 335 -33.81 -144.09 60.94
C ARG A 335 -35.19 -143.56 60.56
N VAL A 336 -35.48 -143.30 59.28
CA VAL A 336 -36.77 -142.71 58.84
C VAL A 336 -37.46 -143.54 57.74
N SER A 337 -37.03 -144.78 57.54
CA SER A 337 -37.56 -145.66 56.50
C SER A 337 -38.83 -146.44 56.83
N GLU A 338 -39.56 -146.16 57.92
CA GLU A 338 -40.80 -146.92 58.15
C GLU A 338 -41.87 -146.11 58.92
N THR A 339 -42.93 -145.78 58.16
CA THR A 339 -44.33 -145.62 58.60
C THR A 339 -44.81 -144.26 59.12
N GLN A 340 -44.87 -143.22 58.24
CA GLN A 340 -45.93 -142.16 58.16
C GLN A 340 -45.43 -140.84 57.52
N GLY A 341 -44.81 -140.87 56.33
CA GLY A 341 -44.22 -139.68 55.68
C GLY A 341 -44.75 -139.33 54.29
N SER A 342 -45.78 -140.00 53.78
CA SER A 342 -46.25 -139.87 52.39
C SER A 342 -47.33 -138.79 52.15
N PHE A 343 -47.62 -137.93 53.13
CA PHE A 343 -48.55 -136.79 52.96
C PHE A 343 -47.91 -135.40 53.13
N VAL A 344 -46.67 -135.30 53.67
CA VAL A 344 -45.95 -134.04 53.87
C VAL A 344 -45.11 -133.65 52.63
N GLN A 345 -44.67 -134.63 51.83
CA GLN A 345 -43.89 -134.41 50.59
C GLN A 345 -44.68 -133.71 49.46
N LEU A 346 -46.01 -133.62 49.53
CA LEU A 346 -46.81 -132.84 48.58
C LEU A 346 -47.05 -131.38 49.04
N GLY A 347 -46.90 -131.09 50.34
CA GLY A 347 -46.95 -129.73 50.89
C GLY A 347 -45.65 -128.98 50.64
N GLU A 348 -44.52 -129.63 50.90
CA GLU A 348 -43.18 -129.05 50.71
C GLU A 348 -42.88 -128.74 49.24
N MET A 349 -43.30 -129.61 48.31
CA MET A 349 -43.19 -129.35 46.86
C MET A 349 -44.09 -128.19 46.39
N ARG A 350 -45.25 -127.99 47.02
CA ARG A 350 -46.12 -126.84 46.74
C ARG A 350 -45.51 -125.53 47.24
N ASP A 351 -44.90 -125.54 48.42
CA ASP A 351 -44.22 -124.37 48.99
C ASP A 351 -42.90 -124.06 48.26
N GLU A 352 -42.19 -125.06 47.76
CA GLU A 352 -41.01 -124.89 46.89
C GLU A 352 -41.42 -124.31 45.52
N CYS A 353 -42.50 -124.81 44.91
CA CYS A 353 -43.07 -124.22 43.69
C CYS A 353 -43.54 -122.78 43.90
N GLY A 354 -44.15 -122.47 45.06
CA GLY A 354 -44.54 -121.11 45.43
C GLY A 354 -43.34 -120.17 45.60
N ARG A 355 -42.26 -120.64 46.23
CA ARG A 355 -40.99 -119.89 46.35
C ARG A 355 -40.32 -119.65 44.99
N LEU A 356 -40.28 -120.66 44.12
CA LEU A 356 -39.72 -120.51 42.77
C LEU A 356 -40.56 -119.57 41.91
N GLN A 357 -41.89 -119.59 42.05
CA GLN A 357 -42.77 -118.67 41.34
C GLN A 357 -42.64 -117.23 41.86
N ALA A 358 -42.44 -117.03 43.17
CA ALA A 358 -42.14 -115.72 43.75
C ALA A 358 -40.77 -115.19 43.26
N LEU A 359 -39.74 -116.03 43.20
CA LEU A 359 -38.43 -115.64 42.68
C LEU A 359 -38.47 -115.30 41.18
N LEU A 360 -39.26 -116.02 40.38
CA LEU A 360 -39.49 -115.68 38.97
C LEU A 360 -40.21 -114.34 38.83
N GLN A 361 -41.25 -114.07 39.64
CA GLN A 361 -41.94 -112.77 39.62
C GLN A 361 -41.01 -111.63 40.05
N ASP A 362 -40.15 -111.85 41.05
CA ASP A 362 -39.16 -110.84 41.47
C ASP A 362 -38.05 -110.64 40.43
N ALA A 363 -37.61 -111.70 39.76
CA ALA A 363 -36.69 -111.61 38.64
C ALA A 363 -37.30 -110.86 37.45
N GLU A 364 -38.58 -111.10 37.12
CA GLU A 364 -39.31 -110.36 36.09
C GLU A 364 -39.48 -108.88 36.46
N LYS A 365 -39.79 -108.56 37.71
CA LYS A 365 -39.86 -107.16 38.19
C LYS A 365 -38.51 -106.47 38.08
N LYS A 366 -37.43 -107.12 38.53
CA LYS A 366 -36.06 -106.61 38.42
C LYS A 366 -35.64 -106.42 36.97
N TRP A 367 -36.00 -107.36 36.09
CA TRP A 367 -35.71 -107.24 34.66
C TRP A 367 -36.45 -106.05 34.03
N LYS A 368 -37.74 -105.87 34.32
CA LYS A 368 -38.51 -104.70 33.87
C LYS A 368 -37.94 -103.39 34.40
N GLN A 369 -37.50 -103.37 35.66
CA GLN A 369 -36.84 -102.22 36.27
C GLN A 369 -35.53 -101.89 35.57
N LEU A 370 -34.62 -102.87 35.41
CA LEU A 370 -33.35 -102.70 34.69
C LEU A 370 -33.58 -102.28 33.24
N GLN A 371 -34.63 -102.77 32.58
CA GLN A 371 -35.01 -102.33 31.24
C GLN A 371 -35.46 -100.87 31.22
N SER A 372 -36.22 -100.42 32.23
CA SER A 372 -36.62 -99.02 32.37
C SER A 372 -35.42 -98.11 32.67
N GLU A 373 -34.50 -98.54 33.54
CA GLU A 373 -33.26 -97.83 33.87
C GLU A 373 -32.35 -97.74 32.65
N LEU A 374 -32.17 -98.83 31.89
CA LEU A 374 -31.41 -98.83 30.64
C LEU A 374 -32.00 -97.89 29.60
N ASN A 375 -33.34 -97.81 29.51
CA ASN A 375 -34.01 -96.86 28.62
C ASN A 375 -33.84 -95.41 29.10
N GLN A 376 -33.92 -95.15 30.40
CA GLN A 376 -33.65 -93.83 30.98
C GLN A 376 -32.20 -93.39 30.71
N GLU A 377 -31.22 -94.28 30.91
CA GLU A 377 -29.81 -94.02 30.61
C GLU A 377 -29.56 -93.76 29.11
N ARG A 378 -30.25 -94.48 28.21
CA ARG A 378 -30.19 -94.19 26.77
C ARG A 378 -30.72 -92.80 26.45
N VAL A 379 -31.83 -92.40 27.06
CA VAL A 379 -32.42 -91.07 26.89
C VAL A 379 -31.49 -90.00 27.46
N ALA A 380 -30.94 -90.19 28.66
CA ALA A 380 -29.98 -89.27 29.28
C ALA A 380 -28.72 -89.11 28.42
N ARG A 381 -28.19 -90.20 27.87
CA ARG A 381 -27.06 -90.15 26.91
C ARG A 381 -27.42 -89.36 25.66
N GLY A 382 -28.61 -89.56 25.09
CA GLY A 382 -29.09 -88.77 23.95
C GLY A 382 -29.12 -87.27 24.26
N HIS A 383 -29.68 -86.87 25.39
CA HIS A 383 -29.68 -85.46 25.82
C HIS A 383 -28.26 -84.92 26.03
N ALA A 384 -27.34 -85.71 26.61
CA ALA A 384 -25.96 -85.30 26.78
C ALA A 384 -25.23 -85.13 25.43
N GLU A 385 -25.47 -86.01 24.45
CA GLU A 385 -24.94 -85.88 23.09
C GLU A 385 -25.50 -84.65 22.37
N ASP A 386 -26.79 -84.36 22.53
CA ASP A 386 -27.41 -83.17 21.92
C ASP A 386 -26.93 -81.87 22.58
N ASN A 387 -26.77 -81.85 23.90
CA ASN A 387 -26.16 -80.73 24.62
C ASN A 387 -24.70 -80.53 24.20
N ALA A 388 -23.92 -81.59 24.04
CA ALA A 388 -22.54 -81.49 23.56
C ALA A 388 -22.47 -80.88 22.16
N LYS A 389 -23.33 -81.30 21.22
CA LYS A 389 -23.43 -80.70 19.88
C LYS A 389 -23.87 -79.24 19.94
N HIS A 390 -24.77 -78.90 20.85
CA HIS A 390 -25.23 -77.53 21.07
C HIS A 390 -24.07 -76.64 21.53
N TYR A 391 -23.33 -77.04 22.57
CA TYR A 391 -22.17 -76.31 23.06
C TYR A 391 -21.05 -76.22 22.02
N GLU A 392 -20.82 -77.26 21.22
CA GLU A 392 -19.86 -77.20 20.11
C GLU A 392 -20.28 -76.15 19.06
N SER A 393 -21.57 -76.04 18.77
CA SER A 393 -22.11 -75.06 17.83
C SER A 393 -22.10 -73.63 18.39
N GLU A 394 -22.26 -73.46 19.70
CA GLU A 394 -22.10 -72.17 20.38
C GLU A 394 -20.63 -71.75 20.45
N TRP A 395 -19.72 -72.67 20.75
CA TRP A 395 -18.28 -72.42 20.74
C TRP A 395 -17.80 -71.96 19.37
N LYS A 396 -18.20 -72.64 18.29
CA LYS A 396 -17.88 -72.23 16.91
C LYS A 396 -18.42 -70.84 16.58
N ARG A 397 -19.60 -70.49 17.06
CA ARG A 397 -20.16 -69.13 16.89
C ARG A 397 -19.33 -68.09 17.64
N ALA A 398 -19.02 -68.34 18.91
CA ALA A 398 -18.17 -67.45 19.70
C ALA A 398 -16.76 -67.28 19.10
N GLU A 399 -16.20 -68.34 18.51
CA GLU A 399 -14.91 -68.28 17.81
C GLU A 399 -14.96 -67.39 16.56
N ILE A 400 -16.03 -67.51 15.77
CA ILE A 400 -16.28 -66.62 14.61
C ILE A 400 -16.42 -65.17 15.09
N ASP A 401 -17.23 -64.91 16.12
CA ASP A 401 -17.46 -63.56 16.64
C ASP A 401 -16.15 -62.95 17.19
N LEU A 402 -15.34 -63.72 17.92
CA LEU A 402 -14.04 -63.27 18.40
C LEU A 402 -13.08 -62.97 17.24
N SER A 403 -13.11 -63.76 16.16
CA SER A 403 -12.30 -63.47 14.97
C SER A 403 -12.74 -62.18 14.26
N ALA A 404 -14.05 -61.93 14.18
CA ALA A 404 -14.60 -60.70 13.60
C ALA A 404 -14.23 -59.47 14.43
N MET A 405 -14.36 -59.56 15.76
CA MET A 405 -13.97 -58.48 16.67
C MET A 405 -12.46 -58.18 16.61
N ARG A 406 -11.61 -59.20 16.42
CA ARG A 406 -10.16 -58.99 16.20
C ARG A 406 -9.90 -58.23 14.90
N THR A 407 -10.55 -58.61 13.80
CA THR A 407 -10.40 -57.89 12.53
C THR A 407 -10.89 -56.45 12.62
N GLU A 408 -12.00 -56.20 13.32
CA GLU A 408 -12.50 -54.84 13.55
C GLU A 408 -11.53 -54.02 14.40
N SER A 409 -10.95 -54.60 15.45
CA SER A 409 -9.92 -53.94 16.26
C SER A 409 -8.67 -53.61 15.44
N GLU A 410 -8.25 -54.48 14.54
CA GLU A 410 -7.11 -54.24 13.64
C GLU A 410 -7.42 -53.11 12.64
N GLU A 411 -8.62 -53.08 12.06
CA GLU A 411 -9.07 -51.99 11.19
C GLU A 411 -9.13 -50.65 11.92
N LEU A 412 -9.64 -50.63 13.16
CA LEU A 412 -9.67 -49.42 13.98
C LEU A 412 -8.26 -48.94 14.34
N ASN A 413 -7.33 -49.85 14.66
CA ASN A 413 -5.93 -49.52 14.89
C ASN A 413 -5.25 -48.95 13.63
N GLN A 414 -5.55 -49.50 12.45
CA GLN A 414 -5.07 -48.95 11.18
C GLN A 414 -5.61 -47.54 10.94
N ARG A 415 -6.92 -47.31 11.11
CA ARG A 415 -7.52 -45.97 10.98
C ARG A 415 -6.93 -44.98 11.99
N LEU A 416 -6.68 -45.41 13.24
CA LEU A 416 -6.05 -44.58 14.25
C LEU A 416 -4.62 -44.17 13.82
N SER A 417 -3.83 -45.11 13.31
CA SER A 417 -2.49 -44.87 12.78
C SER A 417 -2.51 -43.89 11.60
N GLU A 418 -3.46 -44.05 10.67
CA GLU A 418 -3.64 -43.12 9.55
C GLU A 418 -4.01 -41.71 10.00
N VAL A 419 -4.93 -41.58 10.96
CA VAL A 419 -5.33 -40.27 11.52
C VAL A 419 -4.15 -39.62 12.25
N GLN A 420 -3.36 -40.40 13.01
CA GLN A 420 -2.15 -39.91 13.65
C GLN A 420 -1.11 -39.42 12.64
N ALA A 421 -0.89 -40.15 11.54
CA ALA A 421 0.01 -39.74 10.47
C ALA A 421 -0.45 -38.41 9.82
N ARG A 422 -1.74 -38.31 9.46
CA ARG A 422 -2.32 -37.07 8.92
C ARG A 422 -2.22 -35.89 9.87
N TRP A 423 -2.38 -36.13 11.17
CA TRP A 423 -2.21 -35.09 12.19
C TRP A 423 -0.76 -34.59 12.25
N VAL A 424 0.24 -35.48 12.19
CA VAL A 424 1.66 -35.09 12.14
C VAL A 424 1.97 -34.31 10.87
N GLU A 425 1.48 -34.75 9.71
CA GLU A 425 1.65 -34.03 8.43
C GLU A 425 1.03 -32.63 8.48
N SER A 426 -0.21 -32.50 8.97
CA SER A 426 -0.88 -31.21 9.10
C SER A 426 -0.14 -30.29 10.08
N ARG A 427 0.39 -30.82 11.18
CA ARG A 427 1.23 -30.08 12.12
C ARG A 427 2.51 -29.56 11.46
N GLN A 428 3.20 -30.39 10.67
CA GLN A 428 4.40 -29.98 9.93
C GLN A 428 4.08 -28.89 8.90
N GLN A 429 2.94 -28.99 8.20
CA GLN A 429 2.48 -27.94 7.29
C GLN A 429 2.22 -26.62 8.03
N LEU A 430 1.59 -26.65 9.21
CA LEU A 430 1.39 -25.46 10.02
C LEU A 430 2.71 -24.86 10.53
N GLU A 431 3.66 -25.69 10.94
CA GLU A 431 5.00 -25.24 11.36
C GLU A 431 5.77 -24.61 10.18
N HIS A 432 5.65 -25.18 8.98
CA HIS A 432 6.23 -24.61 7.77
C HIS A 432 5.61 -23.25 7.40
N LEU A 433 4.28 -23.15 7.35
CA LEU A 433 3.58 -21.89 7.09
C LEU A 433 3.90 -20.81 8.14
N ARG A 434 4.02 -21.20 9.42
CA ARG A 434 4.46 -20.28 10.49
C ARG A 434 5.87 -19.75 10.24
N ALA A 435 6.79 -20.61 9.81
CA ALA A 435 8.16 -20.20 9.49
C ALA A 435 8.22 -19.26 8.27
N GLU A 436 7.44 -19.54 7.23
CA GLU A 436 7.34 -18.67 6.04
C GLU A 436 6.76 -17.30 6.39
N LEU A 437 5.68 -17.25 7.15
CA LEU A 437 5.09 -15.99 7.62
C LEU A 437 6.07 -15.20 8.49
N HIS A 438 6.78 -15.88 9.38
CA HIS A 438 7.80 -15.24 10.22
C HIS A 438 8.93 -14.65 9.36
N HIS A 439 9.42 -15.39 8.37
CA HIS A 439 10.42 -14.91 7.43
C HIS A 439 9.94 -13.69 6.62
N ARG A 440 8.69 -13.72 6.13
CA ARG A 440 8.10 -12.58 5.40
C ARG A 440 8.00 -11.34 6.28
N ILE A 441 7.57 -11.49 7.54
CA ILE A 441 7.50 -10.39 8.51
C ILE A 441 8.90 -9.80 8.75
N GLU A 442 9.92 -10.63 8.95
CA GLU A 442 11.30 -10.15 9.16
C GLU A 442 11.87 -9.46 7.92
N SER A 443 11.59 -9.96 6.71
CA SER A 443 11.96 -9.27 5.46
C SER A 443 11.31 -7.89 5.37
N GLN A 444 10.00 -7.80 5.62
CA GLN A 444 9.25 -6.53 5.58
C GLN A 444 9.74 -5.55 6.65
N LYS A 445 10.10 -6.02 7.84
CA LYS A 445 10.73 -5.19 8.88
C LYS A 445 12.09 -4.66 8.41
N ALA A 446 12.92 -5.48 7.79
CA ALA A 446 14.23 -5.06 7.28
C ALA A 446 14.09 -3.99 6.17
N GLU A 447 13.15 -4.17 5.24
CA GLU A 447 12.82 -3.18 4.22
C GLU A 447 12.33 -1.86 4.83
N LEU A 448 11.45 -1.93 5.84
CA LEU A 448 10.96 -0.73 6.54
C LEU A 448 12.10 0.02 7.24
N GLU A 449 13.04 -0.68 7.88
CA GLU A 449 14.23 -0.07 8.47
C GLU A 449 15.18 0.52 7.42
N GLU A 450 15.27 -0.06 6.22
CA GLU A 450 16.00 0.55 5.10
C GLU A 450 15.33 1.84 4.61
N TRP A 451 14.00 1.85 4.46
CA TRP A 451 13.25 3.03 4.07
C TRP A 451 13.33 4.16 5.12
N LYS A 452 13.32 3.82 6.41
CA LYS A 452 13.58 4.79 7.48
C LYS A 452 14.96 5.43 7.35
N ARG A 453 16.02 4.63 7.14
CA ARG A 453 17.38 5.17 6.93
C ARG A 453 17.45 6.08 5.71
N LYS A 454 16.84 5.68 4.59
CA LYS A 454 16.77 6.52 3.37
C LYS A 454 16.03 7.83 3.63
N ALA A 455 14.93 7.81 4.39
CA ALA A 455 14.19 9.01 4.77
C ALA A 455 15.03 9.95 5.65
N ASP A 456 15.79 9.40 6.61
CA ASP A 456 16.70 10.16 7.46
C ASP A 456 17.85 10.78 6.64
N ASP A 457 18.42 10.03 5.70
CA ASP A 457 19.45 10.52 4.78
C ASP A 457 18.94 11.65 3.88
N TRP A 458 17.71 11.52 3.35
CA TRP A 458 17.07 12.58 2.58
C TRP A 458 16.79 13.82 3.43
N SER A 459 16.30 13.64 4.66
CA SER A 459 16.07 14.74 5.61
C SER A 459 17.39 15.48 5.93
N ALA A 460 18.47 14.75 6.17
CA ALA A 460 19.80 15.32 6.39
C ALA A 460 20.30 16.09 5.16
N ASN A 461 20.11 15.55 3.95
CA ASN A 461 20.46 16.22 2.71
C ASN A 461 19.63 17.48 2.46
N CYS A 462 18.32 17.44 2.70
CA CYS A 462 17.45 18.62 2.63
C CYS A 462 17.89 19.70 3.64
N SER A 463 18.25 19.32 4.87
CA SER A 463 18.79 20.25 5.87
C SER A 463 20.12 20.87 5.42
N LYS A 464 21.01 20.08 4.82
CA LYS A 464 22.28 20.57 4.27
C LYS A 464 22.05 21.57 3.13
N MET A 465 21.18 21.24 2.17
CA MET A 465 20.82 22.13 1.07
C MET A 465 20.14 23.41 1.55
N ALA A 466 19.32 23.34 2.61
CA ALA A 466 18.71 24.51 3.21
C ALA A 466 19.76 25.46 3.80
N LYS A 467 20.75 24.94 4.52
CA LYS A 467 21.87 25.72 5.05
C LYS A 467 22.74 26.33 3.95
N GLU A 468 22.99 25.59 2.88
CA GLU A 468 23.73 26.10 1.71
C GLU A 468 22.96 27.20 1.00
N ASN A 469 21.64 27.06 0.84
CA ASN A 469 20.79 28.11 0.27
C ASN A 469 20.78 29.37 1.14
N GLU A 470 20.69 29.21 2.46
CA GLU A 470 20.77 30.32 3.41
C GLU A 470 22.11 31.04 3.30
N PHE A 471 23.22 30.29 3.24
CA PHE A 471 24.56 30.84 3.04
C PHE A 471 24.67 31.64 1.72
N LEU A 472 24.16 31.10 0.61
CA LEU A 472 24.17 31.79 -0.67
C LEU A 472 23.30 33.06 -0.66
N ARG A 473 22.15 33.03 0.03
CA ARG A 473 21.31 34.23 0.20
C ARG A 473 22.01 35.30 1.03
N THR A 474 22.70 34.91 2.11
CA THR A 474 23.48 35.86 2.91
C THR A 474 24.62 36.47 2.09
N GLN A 475 25.35 35.65 1.33
CA GLN A 475 26.41 36.12 0.44
C GLN A 475 25.89 37.10 -0.61
N GLN A 476 24.78 36.78 -1.29
CA GLN A 476 24.15 37.67 -2.26
C GLN A 476 23.68 38.99 -1.64
N SER A 477 23.15 38.95 -0.40
CA SER A 477 22.77 40.15 0.33
C SER A 477 23.98 41.04 0.62
N GLU A 478 25.08 40.46 1.07
CA GLU A 478 26.33 41.17 1.35
C GLU A 478 26.94 41.79 0.08
N GLU A 479 26.91 41.08 -1.05
CA GLU A 479 27.34 41.59 -2.36
C GLU A 479 26.47 42.77 -2.80
N MET A 480 25.14 42.66 -2.67
CA MET A 480 24.22 43.76 -3.00
C MET A 480 24.43 44.99 -2.11
N ASP A 481 24.68 44.80 -0.82
CA ASP A 481 24.96 45.91 0.09
C ASP A 481 26.33 46.56 -0.19
N SER A 482 27.33 45.76 -0.56
CA SER A 482 28.63 46.25 -1.01
C SER A 482 28.50 47.09 -2.29
N LEU A 483 27.72 46.63 -3.26
CA LEU A 483 27.43 47.37 -4.49
C LEU A 483 26.64 48.66 -4.21
N ARG A 484 25.65 48.62 -3.31
CA ARG A 484 24.91 49.82 -2.87
C ARG A 484 25.83 50.83 -2.22
N LEU A 485 26.74 50.39 -1.35
CA LEU A 485 27.73 51.26 -0.72
C LEU A 485 28.64 51.89 -1.77
N ARG A 486 29.19 51.10 -2.71
CA ARG A 486 30.03 51.60 -3.80
C ARG A 486 29.29 52.61 -4.69
N ASN A 487 28.01 52.37 -4.96
CA ASN A 487 27.19 53.28 -5.76
C ASN A 487 26.96 54.61 -5.03
N ARG A 488 26.75 54.59 -3.70
CA ARG A 488 26.71 55.81 -2.88
C ARG A 488 28.03 56.58 -2.95
N GLU A 489 29.16 55.90 -2.77
CA GLU A 489 30.49 56.53 -2.87
C GLU A 489 30.71 57.21 -4.23
N LEU A 490 30.38 56.52 -5.33
CA LEU A 490 30.49 57.08 -6.68
C LEU A 490 29.55 58.28 -6.89
N THR A 491 28.37 58.25 -6.26
CA THR A 491 27.42 59.38 -6.30
C THR A 491 28.00 60.58 -5.55
N ASP A 492 28.56 60.37 -4.37
CA ASP A 492 29.22 61.43 -3.58
C ASP A 492 30.44 62.01 -4.32
N GLU A 493 31.25 61.16 -4.96
CA GLU A 493 32.37 61.58 -5.81
C GLU A 493 31.89 62.42 -7.00
N LEU A 494 30.80 62.01 -7.65
CA LEU A 494 30.20 62.76 -8.76
C LEU A 494 29.68 64.13 -8.30
N GLU A 495 28.97 64.19 -7.17
CA GLU A 495 28.50 65.46 -6.60
C GLU A 495 29.66 66.39 -6.23
N ALA A 496 30.73 65.85 -5.64
CA ALA A 496 31.94 66.60 -5.33
C ALA A 496 32.61 67.13 -6.60
N ALA A 497 32.70 66.32 -7.67
CA ALA A 497 33.23 66.74 -8.97
C ALA A 497 32.34 67.84 -9.60
N GLN A 498 31.02 67.68 -9.59
CA GLN A 498 30.08 68.68 -10.06
C GLN A 498 30.18 70.00 -9.29
N LYS A 499 30.40 69.94 -7.96
CA LYS A 499 30.64 71.13 -7.14
C LYS A 499 31.94 71.83 -7.55
N ARG A 500 33.03 71.09 -7.76
CA ARG A 500 34.30 71.65 -8.26
C ARG A 500 34.13 72.31 -9.64
N ILE A 501 33.37 71.69 -10.54
CA ILE A 501 33.05 72.28 -11.86
C ILE A 501 32.31 73.60 -11.68
N ARG A 502 31.27 73.65 -10.83
CA ARG A 502 30.55 74.90 -10.52
C ARG A 502 31.49 75.97 -9.96
N ASP A 503 32.38 75.62 -9.05
CA ASP A 503 33.37 76.55 -8.51
C ASP A 503 34.34 77.07 -9.58
N PHE A 504 34.79 76.21 -10.51
CA PHE A 504 35.62 76.63 -11.64
C PHE A 504 34.89 77.54 -12.62
N VAL A 505 33.62 77.24 -12.93
CA VAL A 505 32.77 78.11 -13.77
C VAL A 505 32.61 79.48 -13.11
N ASN A 506 32.27 79.52 -11.82
CA ASN A 506 32.16 80.78 -11.08
C ASN A 506 33.47 81.59 -11.09
N LYS A 507 34.63 80.93 -10.90
CA LYS A 507 35.94 81.59 -11.01
C LYS A 507 36.20 82.11 -12.42
N SER A 508 35.87 81.33 -13.45
CA SER A 508 36.02 81.75 -14.85
C SER A 508 35.15 82.96 -15.16
N GLU A 509 33.89 82.96 -14.72
CA GLU A 509 32.97 84.10 -14.87
C GLU A 509 33.49 85.34 -14.13
N GLN A 510 34.00 85.19 -12.90
CA GLN A 510 34.64 86.28 -12.17
C GLN A 510 35.85 86.84 -12.91
N HIS A 511 36.73 85.97 -13.44
CA HIS A 511 37.86 86.38 -14.26
C HIS A 511 37.40 87.10 -15.53
N GLU A 512 36.33 86.65 -16.18
CA GLU A 512 35.77 87.30 -17.36
C GLU A 512 35.19 88.68 -17.03
N VAL A 513 34.49 88.83 -15.90
CA VAL A 513 33.99 90.12 -15.40
C VAL A 513 35.15 91.06 -15.10
N VAL A 514 36.20 90.59 -14.42
CA VAL A 514 37.41 91.39 -14.16
C VAL A 514 38.06 91.81 -15.48
N ARG A 515 38.24 90.89 -16.43
CA ARG A 515 38.80 91.18 -17.74
C ARG A 515 37.98 92.22 -18.51
N LYS A 516 36.65 92.12 -18.48
CA LYS A 516 35.73 93.13 -19.06
C LYS A 516 35.88 94.48 -18.36
N ARG A 517 35.94 94.52 -17.02
CA ARG A 517 36.18 95.76 -16.25
C ARG A 517 37.51 96.40 -16.60
N THR A 518 38.60 95.63 -16.69
CA THR A 518 39.91 96.14 -17.09
C THR A 518 39.90 96.67 -18.51
N LYS A 519 39.21 96.00 -19.44
CA LYS A 519 39.05 96.48 -20.82
C LYS A 519 38.31 97.82 -20.85
N VAL A 520 37.18 97.94 -20.15
CA VAL A 520 36.42 99.20 -20.04
C VAL A 520 37.26 100.29 -19.38
N ALA A 521 38.01 99.97 -18.32
CA ALA A 521 38.90 100.94 -17.66
C ALA A 521 40.01 101.43 -18.60
N ASN A 522 40.59 100.54 -19.41
CA ASN A 522 41.58 100.91 -20.43
C ASN A 522 40.96 101.80 -21.52
N GLU A 523 39.78 101.44 -22.03
CA GLU A 523 39.03 102.27 -23.00
C GLU A 523 38.72 103.66 -22.41
N LEU A 524 38.33 103.72 -21.13
CA LEU A 524 38.06 104.98 -20.43
C LEU A 524 39.34 105.82 -20.25
N ALA A 525 40.47 105.19 -19.89
CA ALA A 525 41.77 105.85 -19.82
C ALA A 525 42.25 106.36 -21.20
N GLU A 526 42.00 105.61 -22.28
CA GLU A 526 42.26 106.07 -23.65
C GLU A 526 41.39 107.28 -24.00
N HIS A 527 40.10 107.26 -23.64
CA HIS A 527 39.20 108.40 -23.84
C HIS A 527 39.63 109.62 -23.01
N GLU A 528 40.04 109.45 -21.76
CA GLU A 528 40.59 110.51 -20.93
C GLU A 528 41.90 111.08 -21.51
N ALA A 529 42.78 110.24 -22.04
CA ALA A 529 44.01 110.66 -22.70
C ALA A 529 43.71 111.45 -23.99
N ARG A 530 42.76 110.98 -24.81
CA ARG A 530 42.27 111.72 -25.99
C ARG A 530 41.65 113.05 -25.60
N LEU A 531 40.85 113.09 -24.53
CA LEU A 531 40.27 114.32 -24.01
C LEU A 531 41.35 115.29 -23.57
N LYS A 532 42.36 114.84 -22.82
CA LYS A 532 43.52 115.67 -22.43
C LYS A 532 44.27 116.20 -23.65
N ALA A 533 44.48 115.38 -24.68
CA ALA A 533 45.11 115.81 -25.92
C ALA A 533 44.28 116.86 -26.67
N LEU A 534 42.94 116.70 -26.73
CA LEU A 534 42.03 117.69 -27.30
C LEU A 534 42.01 118.99 -26.50
N VAL A 535 42.02 118.92 -25.16
CA VAL A 535 42.12 120.09 -24.28
C VAL A 535 43.46 120.79 -24.48
N GLN A 536 44.56 120.05 -24.61
CA GLN A 536 45.85 120.65 -24.96
C GLN A 536 45.81 121.33 -26.33
N GLN A 537 45.25 120.68 -27.36
CA GLN A 537 45.05 121.30 -28.68
C GLN A 537 44.20 122.56 -28.60
N GLN A 538 43.13 122.56 -27.81
CA GLN A 538 42.30 123.73 -27.55
C GLN A 538 43.14 124.85 -26.93
N GLN A 539 43.94 124.56 -25.91
CA GLN A 539 44.84 125.55 -25.30
C GLN A 539 45.84 126.11 -26.32
N THR A 540 46.42 125.28 -27.20
CA THR A 540 47.31 125.77 -28.26
C THR A 540 46.57 126.72 -29.20
N LEU A 541 45.38 126.34 -29.66
CA LEU A 541 44.56 127.19 -30.51
C LEU A 541 44.16 128.50 -29.82
N GLU A 542 43.85 128.46 -28.52
CA GLU A 542 43.58 129.67 -27.72
C GLU A 542 44.81 130.59 -27.65
N THR A 543 46.02 130.04 -27.48
CA THR A 543 47.25 130.86 -27.50
C THR A 543 47.57 131.41 -28.89
N GLU A 544 47.27 130.67 -29.96
CA GLU A 544 47.40 131.17 -31.34
C GLU A 544 46.39 132.27 -31.63
N LEU A 545 45.14 132.12 -31.17
CA LEU A 545 44.11 133.15 -31.23
C LEU A 545 44.52 134.40 -30.47
N GLN A 546 45.02 134.28 -29.24
CA GLN A 546 45.57 135.41 -28.47
C GLN A 546 46.72 136.10 -29.22
N ARG A 547 47.65 135.36 -29.83
CA ARG A 547 48.71 135.96 -30.67
C ARG A 547 48.13 136.66 -31.90
N SER A 548 47.13 136.09 -32.55
CA SER A 548 46.47 136.73 -33.69
C SER A 548 45.69 137.98 -33.28
N GLU A 549 45.08 137.99 -32.10
CA GLU A 549 44.43 139.16 -31.51
C GLU A 549 45.46 140.24 -31.17
N GLU A 550 46.60 139.87 -30.60
CA GLU A 550 47.71 140.79 -30.33
C GLU A 550 48.29 141.38 -31.62
N SER A 551 48.45 140.56 -32.66
CA SER A 551 48.83 140.99 -34.00
C SER A 551 47.80 141.96 -34.59
N LEU A 552 46.50 141.66 -34.49
CA LEU A 552 45.42 142.57 -34.89
C LEU A 552 45.44 143.88 -34.10
N ARG A 553 45.71 143.85 -32.80
CA ARG A 553 45.90 145.06 -31.98
C ARG A 553 47.14 145.85 -32.38
N HIS A 554 48.18 145.20 -32.89
CA HIS A 554 49.34 145.88 -33.46
C HIS A 554 48.98 146.56 -34.78
N VAL A 555 48.29 145.84 -35.68
CA VAL A 555 47.80 146.38 -36.95
C VAL A 555 46.85 147.56 -36.72
N LEU A 556 45.96 147.48 -35.73
CA LEU A 556 45.08 148.60 -35.36
C LEU A 556 45.87 149.80 -34.82
N ARG A 557 46.91 149.58 -34.02
CA ARG A 557 47.80 150.66 -33.57
C ARG A 557 48.57 151.29 -34.72
N ASP A 558 49.04 150.48 -35.67
CA ASP A 558 49.70 150.99 -36.88
C ASP A 558 48.71 151.78 -37.73
N GLN A 559 47.47 151.30 -37.88
CA GLN A 559 46.40 152.03 -38.55
C GLN A 559 46.11 153.38 -37.88
N GLU A 560 45.98 153.44 -36.55
CA GLU A 560 45.82 154.71 -35.80
C GLU A 560 47.01 155.66 -35.99
N THR A 561 48.20 155.11 -36.19
CA THR A 561 49.42 155.90 -36.41
C THR A 561 49.42 156.49 -37.82
N VAL A 562 49.09 155.69 -38.82
CA VAL A 562 48.89 156.13 -40.21
C VAL A 562 47.75 157.14 -40.32
N GLU A 563 46.64 156.95 -39.60
CA GLU A 563 45.52 157.90 -39.57
C GLU A 563 45.96 159.24 -38.95
N ARG A 564 46.76 159.22 -37.87
CA ARG A 564 47.37 160.43 -37.30
C ARG A 564 48.33 161.12 -38.26
N GLU A 565 49.16 160.36 -38.97
CA GLU A 565 50.08 160.88 -39.97
C GLU A 565 49.33 161.46 -41.18
N MET A 566 48.27 160.82 -41.64
CA MET A 566 47.38 161.33 -42.69
C MET A 566 46.69 162.62 -42.24
N MET A 567 46.24 162.71 -40.99
CA MET A 567 45.65 163.94 -40.44
C MET A 567 46.67 165.08 -40.39
N LYS A 568 47.93 164.81 -39.98
CA LYS A 568 49.02 165.79 -40.06
C LYS A 568 49.31 166.20 -41.50
N ALA A 569 49.37 165.26 -42.43
CA ALA A 569 49.58 165.54 -43.86
C ALA A 569 48.44 166.40 -44.45
N LYS A 570 47.18 166.14 -44.08
CA LYS A 570 46.03 166.98 -44.46
C LYS A 570 46.08 168.38 -43.85
N GLN A 571 46.55 168.53 -42.60
CA GLN A 571 46.76 169.85 -41.99
C GLN A 571 47.89 170.63 -42.67
N VAL A 572 48.98 169.97 -43.04
CA VAL A 572 50.08 170.57 -43.82
C VAL A 572 49.62 170.95 -45.23
N GLN A 573 48.84 170.10 -45.90
CA GLN A 573 48.26 170.41 -47.20
C GLN A 573 47.30 171.60 -47.14
N LYS A 574 46.50 171.70 -46.07
CA LYS A 574 45.62 172.86 -45.83
C LYS A 574 46.41 174.15 -45.61
N TYR A 575 47.50 174.08 -44.83
CA TYR A 575 48.40 175.21 -44.58
C TYR A 575 49.13 175.68 -45.86
N LEU A 576 49.55 174.75 -46.72
CA LEU A 576 50.18 175.05 -48.01
C LEU A 576 49.20 175.62 -49.06
N MET A 577 47.93 175.18 -49.03
CA MET A 577 46.88 175.77 -49.86
C MET A 577 46.44 177.17 -49.37
N GLU A 578 46.63 177.49 -48.10
CA GLU A 578 46.38 178.84 -47.57
C GLU A 578 47.53 179.81 -47.89
N GLN A 579 48.80 179.37 -47.92
CA GLN A 579 49.93 180.23 -48.31
C GLN A 579 49.96 180.61 -49.81
N THR A 580 49.37 179.79 -50.68
CA THR A 580 49.35 180.07 -52.13
C THR A 580 48.28 181.10 -52.55
N LYS A 581 47.35 181.48 -51.66
CA LYS A 581 46.34 182.52 -51.94
C LYS A 581 46.76 183.96 -51.64
N THR A 582 47.95 184.19 -51.08
CA THR A 582 48.38 185.54 -50.62
C THR A 582 49.57 186.15 -51.37
N ARG A 583 50.04 185.55 -52.47
CA ARG A 583 50.99 186.19 -53.40
C ARG A 583 50.71 185.75 -54.84
N GLY A 584 49.95 186.57 -55.57
CA GLY A 584 49.62 186.39 -56.98
C GLY A 584 48.29 187.03 -57.30
#